data_AF-A0A5A7R681-F1
#
_entry.id   AF-A0A5A7R681-F1
#
_cell.length_a   1.000
_cell.length_b   1.000
_cell.length_c   1.000
_cell.angle_alpha   90.00
_cell.angle_beta   90.00
_cell.angle_gamma   90.00
#
_symmetry.space_group_name_H-M   'P 1'
#
loop_
_entity.id
_entity.type
_entity.pdbx_description
1 polymer ?
#
loop_
_entity_poly.entity_id
_entity_poly.type
_entity_poly.pdbx_seq_one_letter_code
_entity_poly.pdbx_strand_id
1 'polypeptide(L)'
;MQTKYCEELHDIRILSKIAEIVKQRRKFEFRLKRPSPLKKDYLAYIDYEKQLDTLRRLRQKSLMRKTGAERSEETISDHAGVARIINIYRLATTRFKGDLKLWFQYLEFCKERRHGRMRKVLAEFLRFHPKEPAAWIYSAAWNFDTNLNVIAARKLMFKGMRACPNSEDLYIEFLRMELTFLNKLRARKVLLGELVGDQSLVHKSADEEKWKNENKELFVALNEGGDGNDERDSTQDGKPKGKKDEWKSCLDMVQTTYSHAIEALPAAFSLRTRFLDIVEAVGLGHLEDMQTKILSDMRRDFSKEPSYWDWLARYEAGDLERADQKRLGKAVRVYEEALEFVPSATIIELYVKFLMDAINDENKDGEAEVRFDSDSQALGIVSHLQTVYEKAKNMGFLTEDLACLHVSFLFHMGKSSEAKMESEKLCSGQFSHSAKLWTLRLSIEMKGTQAESLHQTKSDLQYIFELLRNILMKVHFREAENLWVMV
;
A
#
# COMPACT_ATOMS: atom_id res chain seq x y z
N MET A 1 60.24 12.75 31.46
CA MET A 1 60.46 13.68 30.32
C MET A 1 59.76 13.20 29.04
N GLN A 2 59.92 11.94 28.60
CA GLN A 2 59.25 11.41 27.41
C GLN A 2 57.71 11.43 27.46
N THR A 3 57.09 11.20 28.62
CA THR A 3 55.62 11.24 28.78
C THR A 3 55.04 12.64 28.58
N LYS A 4 55.66 13.67 29.18
CA LYS A 4 55.28 15.08 28.97
C LYS A 4 55.44 15.53 27.51
N TYR A 5 56.51 15.11 26.84
CA TYR A 5 56.75 15.40 25.43
C TYR A 5 55.71 14.73 24.51
N CYS A 6 55.27 13.50 24.84
CA CYS A 6 54.19 12.81 24.13
C CYS A 6 52.82 13.47 24.35
N GLU A 7 52.54 13.98 25.54
CA GLU A 7 51.33 14.76 25.85
C GLU A 7 51.30 16.09 25.08
N GLU A 8 52.41 16.83 25.08
CA GLU A 8 52.56 18.08 24.31
C GLU A 8 52.38 17.83 22.80
N LEU A 9 52.97 16.77 22.24
CA LEU A 9 52.78 16.38 20.84
C LEU A 9 51.33 15.94 20.54
N HIS A 10 50.65 15.32 21.51
CA HIS A 10 49.24 14.93 21.36
C HIS A 10 48.34 16.16 21.30
N ASP A 11 48.57 17.14 22.17
CA ASP A 11 47.82 18.39 22.23
C ASP A 11 48.04 19.25 20.97
N ILE A 12 49.28 19.35 20.49
CA ILE A 12 49.60 20.03 19.21
C ILE A 12 48.86 19.37 18.04
N ARG A 13 48.80 18.02 18.00
CA ARG A 13 48.08 17.29 16.95
C ARG A 13 46.56 17.46 17.04
N ILE A 14 46.01 17.61 18.24
CA ILE A 14 44.58 17.90 18.44
C ILE A 14 44.27 19.33 17.95
N LEU A 15 45.09 20.32 18.33
CA LEU A 15 44.93 21.71 17.92
C LEU A 15 44.97 21.87 16.40
N SER A 16 45.89 21.17 15.72
CA SER A 16 45.95 21.14 14.25
C SER A 16 44.66 20.61 13.62
N LYS A 17 44.12 19.49 14.12
CA LYS A 17 42.84 18.93 13.65
C LYS A 17 41.66 19.87 13.92
N ILE A 18 41.66 20.58 15.06
CA ILE A 18 40.64 21.58 15.36
C ILE A 18 40.73 22.75 14.37
N ALA A 19 41.93 23.21 14.04
CA ALA A 19 42.13 24.27 13.05
C ALA A 19 41.61 23.86 11.67
N GLU A 20 41.81 22.60 11.26
CA GLU A 20 41.24 22.05 10.02
C GLU A 20 39.71 22.03 10.05
N ILE A 21 39.11 21.58 11.16
CA ILE A 21 37.65 21.58 11.34
C ILE A 21 37.09 23.00 11.23
N VAL A 22 37.73 23.97 11.89
CA VAL A 22 37.33 25.39 11.84
C VAL A 22 37.46 25.93 10.42
N LYS A 23 38.54 25.60 9.70
CA LYS A 23 38.73 26.00 8.30
C LYS A 23 37.63 25.44 7.40
N GLN A 24 37.25 24.17 7.56
CA GLN A 24 36.17 23.57 6.77
C GLN A 24 34.81 24.17 7.11
N ARG A 25 34.50 24.39 8.39
CA ARG A 25 33.27 25.08 8.81
C ARG A 25 33.15 26.49 8.20
N ARG A 26 34.24 27.27 8.24
CA ARG A 26 34.28 28.59 7.59
C ARG A 26 33.96 28.50 6.10
N LYS A 27 34.52 27.52 5.38
CA LYS A 27 34.21 27.32 3.95
C LYS A 27 32.72 27.05 3.71
N PHE A 28 32.08 26.21 4.52
CA PHE A 28 30.64 25.96 4.44
C PHE A 28 29.84 27.22 4.78
N GLU A 29 30.19 27.94 5.84
CA GLU A 29 29.52 29.20 6.22
C GLU A 29 29.64 30.27 5.12
N PHE A 30 30.80 30.40 4.47
CA PHE A 30 30.96 31.30 3.32
C PHE A 30 30.09 30.89 2.14
N ARG A 31 29.91 29.58 1.88
CA ARG A 31 28.98 29.10 0.85
C ARG A 31 27.53 29.42 1.18
N LEU A 32 27.13 29.29 2.44
CA LEU A 32 25.78 29.56 2.89
C LEU A 32 25.44 31.06 2.97
N LYS A 33 26.44 31.92 3.18
CA LYS A 33 26.26 33.39 3.19
C LYS A 33 26.18 34.03 1.80
N ARG A 34 26.31 33.25 0.72
CA ARG A 34 26.14 33.74 -0.65
C ARG A 34 24.72 34.30 -0.84
N PRO A 35 24.51 35.29 -1.72
CA PRO A 35 23.17 35.82 -2.01
C PRO A 35 22.17 34.75 -2.47
N SER A 36 22.66 33.72 -3.18
CA SER A 36 21.89 32.54 -3.59
C SER A 36 22.62 31.26 -3.17
N PRO A 37 22.39 30.75 -1.95
CA PRO A 37 22.97 29.49 -1.51
C PRO A 37 22.21 28.30 -2.11
N LEU A 38 22.93 27.25 -2.51
CA LEU A 38 22.31 26.07 -3.10
C LEU A 38 21.83 25.12 -2.00
N LYS A 39 20.72 24.40 -2.23
CA LYS A 39 20.26 23.32 -1.33
C LYS A 39 21.36 22.29 -1.06
N LYS A 40 22.14 21.95 -2.08
CA LYS A 40 23.27 21.02 -2.00
C LYS A 40 24.33 21.48 -0.98
N ASP A 41 24.52 22.79 -0.81
CA ASP A 41 25.48 23.35 0.15
C ASP A 41 25.02 23.10 1.60
N TYR A 42 23.72 23.24 1.87
CA TYR A 42 23.14 22.94 3.19
C TYR A 42 23.25 21.44 3.50
N LEU A 43 22.87 20.57 2.56
CA LEU A 43 22.95 19.12 2.75
C LEU A 43 24.39 18.67 2.97
N ALA A 44 25.33 19.14 2.16
CA ALA A 44 26.75 18.82 2.32
C ALA A 44 27.30 19.27 3.69
N TYR A 45 26.86 20.44 4.19
CA TYR A 45 27.28 20.90 5.51
C TYR A 45 26.66 20.08 6.64
N ILE A 46 25.38 19.72 6.52
CA ILE A 46 24.69 18.83 7.46
C ILE A 46 25.40 17.48 7.53
N ASP A 47 25.70 16.88 6.37
CA ASP A 47 26.37 15.58 6.31
C ASP A 47 27.77 15.64 6.92
N TYR A 48 28.51 16.70 6.65
CA TYR A 48 29.81 16.95 7.27
C TYR A 48 29.71 17.07 8.81
N GLU A 49 28.76 17.85 9.34
CA GLU A 49 28.58 17.97 10.79
C GLU A 49 28.05 16.66 11.42
N LYS A 50 27.21 15.89 10.72
CA LYS A 50 26.79 14.55 11.15
C LYS A 50 27.98 13.61 11.26
N GLN A 51 28.85 13.58 10.26
CA GLN A 51 30.08 12.79 10.26
C GLN A 51 31.04 13.22 11.38
N LEU A 52 31.14 14.53 11.65
CA LEU A 52 31.95 15.04 12.73
C LEU A 52 31.40 14.64 14.10
N ASP A 53 30.09 14.66 14.28
CA ASP A 53 29.42 14.21 15.49
C ASP A 53 29.55 12.69 15.72
N THR A 54 29.49 11.87 14.66
CA THR A 54 29.75 10.42 14.77
C THR A 54 31.21 10.15 15.13
N LEU A 55 32.16 10.81 14.47
CA LEU A 55 33.59 10.70 14.79
C LEU A 55 33.90 11.11 16.24
N ARG A 56 33.27 12.19 16.72
CA ARG A 56 33.37 12.64 18.11
C ARG A 56 32.89 11.56 19.06
N ARG A 57 31.70 10.99 18.83
CA ARG A 57 31.14 9.92 19.67
C ARG A 57 32.01 8.66 19.66
N LEU A 58 32.59 8.28 18.52
CA LEU A 58 33.51 7.14 18.44
C LEU A 58 34.80 7.39 19.23
N ARG A 59 35.37 8.59 19.13
CA ARG A 59 36.57 8.96 19.91
C ARG A 59 36.28 9.01 21.40
N GLN A 60 35.15 9.57 21.80
CA GLN A 60 34.72 9.60 23.20
C GLN A 60 34.55 8.18 23.75
N LYS A 61 33.87 7.28 23.03
CA LYS A 61 33.76 5.86 23.41
C LYS A 61 35.12 5.17 23.51
N SER A 62 36.04 5.44 22.58
CA SER A 62 37.39 4.87 22.63
C SER A 62 38.22 5.41 23.79
N LEU A 63 38.05 6.68 24.17
CA LEU A 63 38.71 7.28 25.32
C LEU A 63 38.18 6.67 26.61
N MET A 64 36.85 6.53 26.74
CA MET A 64 36.20 5.88 27.88
C MET A 64 36.72 4.44 28.09
N ARG A 65 36.87 3.66 27.01
CA ARG A 65 37.46 2.30 27.10
C ARG A 65 38.91 2.28 27.59
N LYS A 66 39.68 3.35 27.34
CA LYS A 66 41.10 3.44 27.72
C LYS A 66 41.30 3.97 29.14
N THR A 67 40.45 4.91 29.57
CA THR A 67 40.59 5.57 30.87
C THR A 67 39.79 4.88 31.98
N GLY A 68 38.94 3.90 31.66
CA GLY A 68 38.08 3.21 32.63
C GLY A 68 37.03 4.13 33.27
N ALA A 69 36.88 5.35 32.77
CA ALA A 69 35.97 6.34 33.32
C ALA A 69 34.51 5.95 33.05
N GLU A 70 33.68 5.98 34.08
CA GLU A 70 32.22 5.88 33.95
C GLU A 70 31.69 7.01 33.06
N ARG A 71 30.49 6.82 32.48
CA ARG A 71 29.83 7.83 31.64
C ARG A 71 29.71 9.13 32.44
N SER A 72 30.59 10.10 32.17
CA SER A 72 30.44 11.45 32.68
C SER A 72 29.14 12.05 32.16
N GLU A 73 28.51 12.89 32.97
CA GLU A 73 27.34 13.68 32.60
C GLU A 73 27.56 14.39 31.26
N GLU A 74 26.50 14.49 30.47
CA GLU A 74 26.53 15.04 29.11
C GLU A 74 27.15 16.44 29.13
N THR A 75 28.29 16.60 28.47
CA THR A 75 29.05 17.85 28.52
C THR A 75 28.48 18.83 27.49
N ILE A 76 28.76 20.13 27.63
CA ILE A 76 28.40 21.18 26.66
C ILE A 76 28.79 20.80 25.21
N SER A 77 29.89 20.07 25.06
CA SER A 77 30.38 19.58 23.76
C SER A 77 29.42 18.57 23.10
N ASP A 78 28.66 17.79 23.89
CA ASP A 78 27.65 16.82 23.40
C ASP A 78 26.47 17.53 22.74
N HIS A 79 26.07 18.65 23.33
CA HIS A 79 24.95 19.45 22.87
C HIS A 79 25.32 20.36 21.70
N ALA A 80 26.55 20.90 21.67
CA ALA A 80 26.97 21.90 20.70
C ALA A 80 26.95 21.40 19.23
N GLY A 81 27.34 20.14 19.00
CA GLY A 81 27.32 19.54 17.66
C GLY A 81 25.89 19.39 17.11
N VAL A 82 25.01 18.79 17.92
CA VAL A 82 23.59 18.60 17.58
C VAL A 82 22.89 19.95 17.39
N ALA A 83 23.14 20.93 18.27
CA ALA A 83 22.57 22.27 18.16
C ALA A 83 22.97 22.96 16.84
N ARG A 84 24.22 22.78 16.38
CA ARG A 84 24.67 23.31 15.10
C ARG A 84 23.94 22.67 13.92
N ILE A 85 23.85 21.34 13.89
CA ILE A 85 23.11 20.61 12.85
C ILE A 85 21.66 21.09 12.78
N ILE A 86 20.99 21.20 13.93
CA ILE A 86 19.62 21.72 14.03
C ILE A 86 19.53 23.15 13.49
N ASN A 87 20.49 24.02 13.81
CA ASN A 87 20.48 25.39 13.30
C ASN A 87 20.64 25.43 11.77
N ILE A 88 21.51 24.58 11.20
CA ILE A 88 21.68 24.49 9.75
C ILE A 88 20.39 24.01 9.09
N TYR A 89 19.73 22.98 9.65
CA TYR A 89 18.42 22.55 9.17
C TYR A 89 17.38 23.68 9.23
N ARG A 90 17.31 24.46 10.31
CA ARG A 90 16.40 25.61 10.41
C ARG A 90 16.67 26.67 9.35
N LEU A 91 17.94 26.97 9.09
CA LEU A 91 18.32 27.89 8.02
C LEU A 91 17.92 27.34 6.64
N ALA A 92 18.08 26.03 6.44
CA ALA A 92 17.70 25.38 5.20
C ALA A 92 16.17 25.39 5.00
N THR A 93 15.39 25.04 6.01
CA THR A 93 13.92 24.95 5.91
C THR A 93 13.23 26.31 5.82
N THR A 94 13.81 27.36 6.41
CA THR A 94 13.30 28.74 6.24
C THR A 94 13.50 29.29 4.83
N ARG A 95 14.54 28.82 4.11
CA ARG A 95 14.80 29.21 2.71
C ARG A 95 14.09 28.31 1.72
N PHE A 96 14.23 26.99 1.86
CA PHE A 96 13.62 25.98 0.99
C PHE A 96 12.35 25.42 1.61
N LYS A 97 11.34 26.28 1.80
CA LYS A 97 10.10 25.92 2.51
C LYS A 97 9.35 24.78 1.81
N GLY A 98 9.30 24.78 0.47
CA GLY A 98 8.52 23.83 -0.34
C GLY A 98 9.06 22.40 -0.40
N ASP A 99 10.26 22.14 0.12
CA ASP A 99 10.92 20.85 -0.04
C ASP A 99 10.60 19.88 1.10
N LEU A 100 9.60 19.04 0.90
CA LEU A 100 9.14 18.07 1.89
C LEU A 100 10.26 17.10 2.32
N LYS A 101 11.14 16.69 1.40
CA LYS A 101 12.23 15.76 1.71
C LYS A 101 13.19 16.35 2.74
N LEU A 102 13.50 17.64 2.63
CA LEU A 102 14.34 18.34 3.60
C LEU A 102 13.67 18.42 4.98
N TRP A 103 12.35 18.66 5.02
CA TRP A 103 11.59 18.65 6.27
C TRP A 103 11.58 17.28 6.93
N PHE A 104 11.33 16.21 6.18
CA PHE A 104 11.37 14.84 6.73
C PHE A 104 12.76 14.48 7.26
N GLN A 105 13.83 14.81 6.54
CA GLN A 105 15.21 14.62 7.03
C GLN A 105 15.49 15.39 8.33
N TYR A 106 14.92 16.59 8.47
CA TYR A 106 15.04 17.38 9.69
C TYR A 106 14.27 16.76 10.87
N LEU A 107 13.05 16.29 10.61
CA LEU A 107 12.20 15.63 11.59
C LEU A 107 12.78 14.30 12.06
N GLU A 108 13.28 13.46 11.14
CA GLU A 108 13.98 12.21 11.46
C GLU A 108 15.20 12.48 12.34
N PHE A 109 16.01 13.48 12.01
CA PHE A 109 17.15 13.85 12.84
C PHE A 109 16.73 14.29 14.25
N CYS A 110 15.62 15.02 14.37
CA CYS A 110 15.09 15.42 15.68
C CYS A 110 14.55 14.21 16.47
N LYS A 111 13.92 13.25 15.79
CA LYS A 111 13.42 11.99 16.37
C LYS A 111 14.57 11.11 16.88
N GLU A 112 15.61 10.89 16.07
CA GLU A 112 16.80 10.12 16.45
C GLU A 112 17.50 10.68 17.69
N ARG A 113 17.53 12.01 17.82
CA ARG A 113 18.19 12.69 18.94
C ARG A 113 17.28 12.96 20.13
N ARG A 114 16.00 12.55 20.07
CA ARG A 114 14.96 12.88 21.06
C ARG A 114 14.99 14.36 21.48
N HIS A 115 15.23 15.25 20.51
CA HIS A 115 15.49 16.65 20.81
C HIS A 115 14.18 17.38 21.15
N GLY A 116 14.13 18.12 22.26
CA GLY A 116 12.91 18.77 22.76
C GLY A 116 12.27 19.81 21.81
N ARG A 117 12.98 20.24 20.76
CA ARG A 117 12.44 21.13 19.70
C ARG A 117 11.49 20.42 18.73
N MET A 118 11.37 19.08 18.74
CA MET A 118 10.54 18.32 17.80
C MET A 118 9.11 18.89 17.65
N ARG A 119 8.43 19.20 18.77
CA ARG A 119 7.09 19.80 18.77
C ARG A 119 7.02 21.13 18.00
N LYS A 120 8.04 21.98 18.17
CA LYS A 120 8.13 23.28 17.47
C LYS A 120 8.37 23.09 15.98
N VAL A 121 9.22 22.12 15.60
CA VAL A 121 9.49 21.80 14.19
C VAL A 121 8.25 21.27 13.50
N LEU A 122 7.50 20.36 14.14
CA LEU A 122 6.23 19.85 13.61
C LEU A 122 5.21 20.97 13.43
N ALA A 123 5.09 21.88 14.40
CA ALA A 123 4.20 23.03 14.28
C ALA A 123 4.61 23.97 13.12
N GLU A 124 5.92 24.23 12.94
CA GLU A 124 6.43 24.99 11.79
C GLU A 124 6.15 24.26 10.46
N PHE A 125 6.36 22.94 10.42
CA PHE A 125 6.15 22.11 9.24
C PHE A 125 4.68 22.14 8.79
N LEU A 126 3.74 21.92 9.71
CA LEU A 126 2.30 22.01 9.44
C LEU A 126 1.86 23.41 9.00
N ARG A 127 2.50 24.46 9.55
CA ARG A 127 2.21 25.84 9.14
C ARG A 127 2.63 26.12 7.70
N PHE A 128 3.75 25.57 7.25
CA PHE A 128 4.21 25.75 5.88
C PHE A 128 3.53 24.81 4.88
N HIS A 129 3.08 23.63 5.33
CA HIS A 129 2.48 22.59 4.49
C HIS A 129 1.10 22.14 5.00
N PRO A 130 0.11 23.04 5.11
CA PRO A 130 -1.21 22.66 5.63
C PRO A 130 -1.99 21.75 4.66
N LYS A 131 -1.67 21.80 3.36
CA LYS A 131 -2.32 21.02 2.30
C LYS A 131 -1.68 19.65 2.04
N GLU A 132 -0.63 19.30 2.77
CA GLU A 132 0.09 18.04 2.57
C GLU A 132 -0.39 17.00 3.58
N PRO A 133 -1.12 15.94 3.17
CA PRO A 133 -1.65 14.93 4.08
C PRO A 133 -0.55 14.22 4.88
N ALA A 134 0.59 13.93 4.25
CA ALA A 134 1.72 13.25 4.87
C ALA A 134 2.27 14.03 6.08
N ALA A 135 2.18 15.36 6.08
CA ALA A 135 2.63 16.19 7.20
C ALA A 135 1.76 15.99 8.45
N TRP A 136 0.45 15.90 8.27
CA TRP A 136 -0.52 15.64 9.34
C TRP A 136 -0.39 14.21 9.88
N ILE A 137 -0.28 13.23 8.99
CA ILE A 137 -0.11 11.81 9.35
C ILE A 137 1.16 11.63 10.19
N TYR A 138 2.29 12.15 9.73
CA TYR A 138 3.56 12.06 10.45
C TYR A 138 3.50 12.75 11.83
N SER A 139 2.86 13.92 11.90
CA SER A 139 2.71 14.67 13.15
C SER A 139 1.85 13.93 14.17
N ALA A 140 0.75 13.30 13.73
CA ALA A 140 -0.11 12.50 14.57
C ALA A 140 0.59 11.21 15.01
N ALA A 141 1.23 10.48 14.09
CA ALA A 141 2.01 9.27 14.40
C ALA A 141 3.10 9.55 15.44
N TRP A 142 3.84 10.66 15.33
CA TRP A 142 4.83 11.03 16.33
C TRP A 142 4.22 11.26 17.72
N ASN A 143 3.05 11.91 17.80
CA ASN A 143 2.37 12.11 19.08
C ASN A 143 1.79 10.80 19.66
N PHE A 144 1.35 9.89 18.81
CA PHE A 144 0.83 8.57 19.20
C PHE A 144 1.95 7.63 19.67
N ASP A 145 3.03 7.50 18.90
CA ASP A 145 4.11 6.54 19.16
C ASP A 145 5.06 7.01 20.25
N THR A 146 5.41 8.30 20.27
CA THR A 146 6.46 8.82 21.15
C THR A 146 5.91 9.45 22.42
N ASN A 147 4.80 10.20 22.33
CA ASN A 147 4.21 10.87 23.51
C ASN A 147 3.05 10.08 24.11
N LEU A 148 2.59 9.00 23.45
CA LEU A 148 1.46 8.16 23.88
C LEU A 148 0.17 8.96 24.08
N ASN A 149 0.07 10.12 23.42
CA ASN A 149 -1.00 11.05 23.60
C ASN A 149 -2.00 10.90 22.45
N VAL A 150 -2.93 9.95 22.64
CA VAL A 150 -3.98 9.61 21.66
C VAL A 150 -4.90 10.81 21.41
N ILE A 151 -5.21 11.59 22.45
CA ILE A 151 -6.08 12.77 22.34
C ILE A 151 -5.44 13.83 21.45
N ALA A 152 -4.14 14.10 21.62
CA ALA A 152 -3.41 15.04 20.78
C ALA A 152 -3.31 14.52 19.33
N ALA A 153 -3.06 13.23 19.14
CA ALA A 153 -3.02 12.61 17.81
C ALA A 153 -4.37 12.72 17.08
N ARG A 154 -5.49 12.40 17.74
CA ARG A 154 -6.86 12.60 17.23
C ARG A 154 -7.13 14.04 16.82
N LYS A 155 -6.80 14.99 17.71
CA LYS A 155 -6.96 16.44 17.43
C LYS A 155 -6.16 16.88 16.21
N LEU A 156 -4.96 16.34 16.00
CA LEU A 156 -4.15 16.62 14.81
C LEU A 156 -4.74 15.99 13.55
N MET A 157 -5.17 14.72 13.61
CA MET A 157 -5.81 14.05 12.47
C MET A 157 -7.09 14.78 12.02
N PHE A 158 -7.98 15.17 12.95
CA PHE A 158 -9.19 15.92 12.61
C PHE A 158 -8.90 17.35 12.11
N LYS A 159 -7.78 17.96 12.50
CA LYS A 159 -7.31 19.21 11.86
C LYS A 159 -6.82 18.95 10.45
N GLY A 160 -6.10 17.84 10.24
CA GLY A 160 -5.65 17.38 8.93
C GLY A 160 -6.79 17.10 7.96
N MET A 161 -7.82 16.36 8.40
CA MET A 161 -9.01 16.08 7.58
C MET A 161 -9.75 17.36 7.15
N ARG A 162 -9.82 18.37 8.03
CA ARG A 162 -10.40 19.67 7.68
C ARG A 162 -9.53 20.46 6.69
N ALA A 163 -8.21 20.32 6.78
CA ALA A 163 -7.29 20.99 5.87
C ALA A 163 -7.17 20.29 4.51
N CYS A 164 -7.31 18.97 4.49
CA CYS A 164 -7.14 18.08 3.34
C CYS A 164 -8.32 17.09 3.23
N PRO A 165 -9.54 17.55 2.93
CA PRO A 165 -10.74 16.69 2.90
C PRO A 165 -10.70 15.63 1.79
N ASN A 166 -9.95 15.89 0.71
CA ASN A 166 -9.92 15.01 -0.46
C ASN A 166 -8.91 13.85 -0.32
N SER A 167 -8.20 13.74 0.81
CA SER A 167 -7.13 12.76 0.97
C SER A 167 -7.65 11.48 1.60
N GLU A 168 -7.70 10.40 0.82
CA GLU A 168 -8.03 9.05 1.31
C GLU A 168 -7.09 8.59 2.42
N ASP A 169 -5.78 8.83 2.27
CA ASP A 169 -4.77 8.34 3.20
C ASP A 169 -4.94 8.89 4.64
N LEU A 170 -5.50 10.09 4.82
CA LEU A 170 -5.74 10.64 6.16
C LEU A 170 -6.82 9.86 6.91
N TYR A 171 -7.90 9.49 6.22
CA TYR A 171 -8.98 8.69 6.80
C TYR A 171 -8.51 7.28 7.12
N ILE A 172 -7.71 6.70 6.23
CA ILE A 172 -7.18 5.34 6.37
C ILE A 172 -6.16 5.26 7.52
N GLU A 173 -5.24 6.22 7.61
CA GLU A 173 -4.26 6.25 8.69
C GLU A 173 -4.91 6.58 10.04
N PHE A 174 -5.97 7.39 10.07
CA PHE A 174 -6.76 7.58 11.27
C PHE A 174 -7.42 6.27 11.74
N LEU A 175 -8.05 5.53 10.84
CA LEU A 175 -8.63 4.22 11.14
C LEU A 175 -7.57 3.26 11.70
N ARG A 176 -6.41 3.15 11.04
CA ARG A 176 -5.28 2.32 11.50
C ARG A 176 -4.81 2.71 12.89
N MET A 177 -4.68 4.01 13.16
CA MET A 177 -4.28 4.54 14.47
C MET A 177 -5.29 4.18 15.56
N GLU A 178 -6.59 4.38 15.32
CA GLU A 178 -7.65 4.06 16.28
C GLU A 178 -7.78 2.57 16.55
N LEU A 179 -7.71 1.73 15.52
CA LEU A 179 -7.73 0.28 15.69
C LEU A 179 -6.49 -0.23 16.42
N THR A 180 -5.31 0.36 16.15
CA THR A 180 -4.10 0.06 16.92
C THR A 180 -4.26 0.44 18.39
N PHE A 181 -4.92 1.57 18.68
CA PHE A 181 -5.25 1.98 20.05
C PHE A 181 -6.23 1.00 20.72
N LEU A 182 -7.28 0.57 20.01
CA LEU A 182 -8.20 -0.46 20.50
C LEU A 182 -7.49 -1.78 20.79
N ASN A 183 -6.61 -2.24 19.90
CA ASN A 183 -5.84 -3.45 20.12
C ASN A 183 -4.93 -3.33 21.36
N LYS A 184 -4.32 -2.16 21.58
CA LYS A 184 -3.57 -1.86 22.82
C LYS A 184 -4.47 -1.92 24.06
N LEU A 185 -5.68 -1.35 24.00
CA LEU A 185 -6.66 -1.43 25.10
C LEU A 185 -7.15 -2.86 25.36
N ARG A 186 -7.40 -3.65 24.32
CA ARG A 186 -7.80 -5.06 24.42
C ARG A 186 -6.70 -5.89 25.07
N ALA A 187 -5.46 -5.75 24.59
CA ALA A 187 -4.31 -6.42 25.17
C ALA A 187 -4.14 -6.08 26.66
N ARG A 188 -4.35 -4.82 27.06
CA ARG A 188 -4.35 -4.41 28.48
C ARG A 188 -5.45 -5.09 29.29
N LYS A 189 -6.68 -5.18 28.77
CA LYS A 189 -7.80 -5.83 29.46
C LYS A 189 -7.59 -7.34 29.63
N VAL A 190 -7.00 -8.00 28.62
CA VAL A 190 -6.61 -9.41 28.69
C VAL A 190 -5.53 -9.62 29.77
N LEU A 191 -4.51 -8.77 29.81
CA LEU A 191 -3.44 -8.84 30.82
C LEU A 191 -3.92 -8.56 32.25
N LEU A 192 -4.92 -7.71 32.43
CA LEU A 192 -5.53 -7.42 33.73
C LEU A 192 -6.48 -8.53 34.21
N GLY A 193 -6.67 -9.60 33.42
CA GLY A 193 -7.51 -10.74 33.77
C GLY A 193 -9.02 -10.48 33.67
N GLU A 194 -9.44 -9.35 33.08
CA GLU A 194 -10.86 -8.98 32.93
C GLU A 194 -11.54 -9.65 31.73
N LEU A 195 -10.78 -10.22 30.79
CA LEU A 195 -11.29 -10.96 29.61
C LEU A 195 -10.89 -12.44 29.68
N VAL A 196 -11.52 -13.20 30.56
CA VAL A 196 -11.61 -14.66 30.42
C VAL A 196 -12.85 -14.94 29.60
N GLY A 197 -12.71 -15.14 28.28
CA GLY A 197 -13.81 -15.68 27.48
C GLY A 197 -14.07 -15.10 26.10
N ASP A 198 -13.09 -14.57 25.38
CA ASP A 198 -13.24 -14.43 23.92
C ASP A 198 -11.93 -14.78 23.21
N GLN A 199 -11.70 -16.09 23.12
CA GLN A 199 -10.70 -16.69 22.25
C GLN A 199 -11.26 -16.76 20.83
N SER A 200 -11.15 -15.69 20.07
CA SER A 200 -11.09 -15.80 18.62
C SER A 200 -9.89 -15.02 18.10
N LEU A 201 -9.01 -15.77 17.43
CA LEU A 201 -7.81 -15.38 16.68
C LEU A 201 -6.65 -14.76 17.47
N VAL A 202 -6.03 -15.56 18.37
CA VAL A 202 -4.63 -15.34 18.75
C VAL A 202 -3.76 -16.27 17.89
N HIS A 203 -3.28 -15.77 16.75
CA HIS A 203 -2.06 -16.29 16.18
C HIS A 203 -0.95 -15.97 17.19
N LYS A 204 -0.53 -16.96 17.98
CA LYS A 204 0.63 -16.84 18.88
C LYS A 204 1.89 -16.69 18.04
N SER A 205 2.18 -15.48 17.56
CA SER A 205 3.46 -15.13 16.95
C SER A 205 4.45 -14.68 18.03
N ALA A 206 5.72 -15.04 17.88
CA ALA A 206 6.85 -14.55 18.65
C ALA A 206 6.97 -13.00 18.65
N ASP A 207 6.25 -12.32 17.75
CA ASP A 207 6.15 -10.87 17.67
C ASP A 207 5.37 -10.25 18.85
N GLU A 208 4.47 -10.99 19.53
CA GLU A 208 3.71 -10.45 20.66
C GLU A 208 4.58 -10.18 21.89
N GLU A 209 5.53 -11.07 22.19
CA GLU A 209 6.48 -10.91 23.30
C GLU A 209 7.48 -9.79 23.00
N LYS A 210 7.94 -9.73 21.74
CA LYS A 210 8.81 -8.68 21.24
C LYS A 210 8.11 -7.31 21.32
N TRP A 211 6.85 -7.24 20.90
CA TRP A 211 6.01 -6.05 20.99
C TRP A 211 5.67 -5.67 22.44
N LYS A 212 5.41 -6.63 23.33
CA LYS A 212 5.20 -6.38 24.78
C LYS A 212 6.45 -5.80 25.43
N ASN A 213 7.64 -6.30 25.07
CA ASN A 213 8.91 -5.80 25.58
C ASN A 213 9.28 -4.43 24.99
N GLU A 214 9.05 -4.20 23.69
CA GLU A 214 9.27 -2.91 23.04
C GLU A 214 8.32 -1.82 23.55
N ASN A 215 7.11 -2.18 23.95
CA ASN A 215 6.11 -1.26 24.48
C ASN A 215 6.01 -1.28 26.02
N LYS A 216 7.00 -1.84 26.73
CA LYS A 216 6.98 -1.96 28.20
C LYS A 216 6.81 -0.60 28.91
N GLU A 217 7.48 0.44 28.40
CA GLU A 217 7.36 1.83 28.88
C GLU A 217 5.97 2.45 28.60
N LEU A 218 5.30 1.97 27.54
CA LEU A 218 3.97 2.37 27.09
C LEU A 218 2.87 1.92 28.08
N PHE A 219 3.09 0.79 28.75
CA PHE A 219 2.20 0.26 29.78
C PHE A 219 2.36 0.99 31.13
N VAL A 220 3.52 1.61 31.40
CA VAL A 220 3.79 2.38 32.63
C VAL A 220 3.22 3.79 32.54
N ALA A 221 3.37 4.47 31.40
CA ALA A 221 2.95 5.87 31.24
C ALA A 221 1.43 6.11 31.32
N LEU A 222 0.60 5.10 31.03
CA LEU A 222 -0.86 5.18 31.24
C LEU A 222 -1.26 5.13 32.73
N ASN A 223 -0.33 4.89 33.65
CA ASN A 223 -0.57 4.90 35.10
C ASN A 223 -0.08 6.20 35.79
N GLU A 224 0.80 7.01 35.18
CA GLU A 224 1.46 8.14 35.87
C GLU A 224 1.46 9.47 35.07
N GLY A 225 0.50 9.66 34.16
CA GLY A 225 0.40 10.87 33.33
C GLY A 225 -0.52 11.95 33.88
N GLY A 226 -0.26 12.46 35.09
CA GLY A 226 -1.06 13.52 35.69
C GLY A 226 -0.37 14.21 36.86
N ASP A 227 0.86 14.68 36.70
CA ASP A 227 1.37 15.75 37.56
C ASP A 227 2.33 16.69 36.81
N GLY A 228 2.09 17.98 36.95
CA GLY A 228 2.75 19.03 36.20
C GLY A 228 1.91 20.30 36.01
N ASN A 229 1.54 20.92 37.14
CA ASN A 229 1.14 22.32 37.35
C ASN A 229 0.28 23.03 36.28
N ASP A 230 -1.00 23.24 36.62
CA ASP A 230 -1.62 24.57 36.63
C ASP A 230 -2.80 24.59 37.63
N GLU A 231 -3.07 25.76 38.21
CA GLU A 231 -3.72 26.02 39.49
C GLU A 231 -5.22 25.62 39.64
N ARG A 232 -5.52 25.05 40.82
CA ARG A 232 -6.78 25.09 41.64
C ARG A 232 -8.14 25.07 40.93
N ASP A 233 -8.87 23.96 41.10
CA ASP A 233 -10.14 23.98 41.87
C ASP A 233 -10.47 22.56 42.41
N SER A 234 -11.34 22.52 43.40
CA SER A 234 -11.42 21.56 44.49
C SER A 234 -12.47 20.47 44.24
N THR A 235 -12.20 19.27 44.79
CA THR A 235 -13.18 18.23 45.20
C THR A 235 -13.92 17.44 44.09
N GLN A 236 -13.58 16.15 43.95
CA GLN A 236 -14.40 15.03 44.46
C GLN A 236 -13.75 13.67 44.12
N ASP A 237 -13.62 12.83 45.14
CA ASP A 237 -13.30 11.41 45.06
C ASP A 237 -14.28 10.64 44.15
N GLY A 238 -13.75 9.77 43.29
CA GLY A 238 -14.55 8.89 42.44
C GLY A 238 -13.78 7.71 41.86
N LYS A 239 -14.09 6.49 42.34
CA LYS A 239 -13.67 5.18 41.81
C LYS A 239 -13.94 5.01 40.29
N PRO A 240 -13.25 4.07 39.60
CA PRO A 240 -13.09 4.08 38.15
C PRO A 240 -14.34 3.55 37.41
N LYS A 241 -15.22 4.46 36.98
CA LYS A 241 -16.34 4.17 36.06
C LYS A 241 -15.97 4.31 34.56
N GLY A 242 -14.81 4.89 34.22
CA GLY A 242 -14.52 5.36 32.84
C GLY A 242 -14.00 4.35 31.80
N LYS A 243 -13.66 3.09 32.14
CA LYS A 243 -12.95 2.17 31.21
C LYS A 243 -13.82 1.49 30.16
N LYS A 244 -15.13 1.35 30.40
CA LYS A 244 -16.08 0.78 29.41
C LYS A 244 -16.48 1.83 28.37
N ASP A 245 -16.41 3.10 28.75
CA ASP A 245 -16.82 4.24 27.94
C ASP A 245 -15.78 4.58 26.86
N GLU A 246 -14.48 4.41 27.15
CA GLU A 246 -13.40 4.67 26.17
C GLU A 246 -13.44 3.74 24.95
N TRP A 247 -13.81 2.46 25.15
CA TRP A 247 -13.90 1.49 24.05
C TRP A 247 -15.05 1.84 23.10
N LYS A 248 -16.23 2.10 23.65
CA LYS A 248 -17.42 2.49 22.88
C LYS A 248 -17.18 3.82 22.17
N SER A 249 -16.64 4.80 22.88
CA SER A 249 -16.30 6.11 22.30
C SER A 249 -15.36 5.98 21.10
N CYS A 250 -14.37 5.09 21.16
CA CYS A 250 -13.46 4.84 20.04
C CYS A 250 -14.17 4.23 18.83
N LEU A 251 -15.04 3.23 19.06
CA LEU A 251 -15.84 2.64 18.00
C LEU A 251 -16.77 3.67 17.34
N ASP A 252 -17.43 4.50 18.15
CA ASP A 252 -18.29 5.60 17.68
C ASP A 252 -17.47 6.62 16.85
N MET A 253 -16.25 6.94 17.29
CA MET A 253 -15.34 7.83 16.53
C MET A 253 -14.95 7.23 15.18
N VAL A 254 -14.69 5.93 15.12
CA VAL A 254 -14.39 5.24 13.85
C VAL A 254 -15.61 5.25 12.93
N GLN A 255 -16.81 4.96 13.44
CA GLN A 255 -18.05 4.96 12.65
C GLN A 255 -18.43 6.35 12.14
N THR A 256 -18.30 7.37 12.99
CA THR A 256 -18.55 8.78 12.60
C THR A 256 -17.54 9.26 11.58
N THR A 257 -16.27 8.88 11.72
CA THR A 257 -15.23 9.22 10.73
C THR A 257 -15.50 8.53 9.40
N TYR A 258 -15.99 7.28 9.39
CA TYR A 258 -16.40 6.61 8.16
C TYR A 258 -17.58 7.31 7.47
N SER A 259 -18.64 7.68 8.21
CA SER A 259 -19.76 8.44 7.64
C SER A 259 -19.28 9.76 7.03
N HIS A 260 -18.40 10.50 7.74
CA HIS A 260 -17.81 11.73 7.22
C HIS A 260 -16.92 11.48 6.00
N ALA A 261 -16.21 10.35 5.94
CA ALA A 261 -15.37 10.00 4.80
C ALA A 261 -16.21 9.75 3.53
N ILE A 262 -17.36 9.08 3.66
CA ILE A 262 -18.30 8.88 2.55
C ILE A 262 -18.88 10.22 2.07
N GLU A 263 -19.24 11.11 2.99
CA GLU A 263 -19.77 12.44 2.64
C GLU A 263 -18.72 13.31 1.93
N ALA A 264 -17.45 13.25 2.39
CA ALA A 264 -16.36 14.01 1.79
C ALA A 264 -15.89 13.43 0.45
N LEU A 265 -15.87 12.10 0.32
CA LEU A 265 -15.34 11.37 -0.83
C LEU A 265 -16.35 10.29 -1.30
N PRO A 266 -17.50 10.69 -1.87
CA PRO A 266 -18.55 9.74 -2.24
C PRO A 266 -18.13 8.77 -3.35
N ALA A 267 -17.32 9.24 -4.31
CA ALA A 267 -16.85 8.48 -5.47
C ALA A 267 -15.59 7.63 -5.20
N ALA A 268 -14.99 7.72 -4.01
CA ALA A 268 -13.75 7.00 -3.71
C ALA A 268 -14.03 5.53 -3.39
N PHE A 269 -14.06 4.69 -4.44
CA PHE A 269 -14.22 3.25 -4.29
C PHE A 269 -13.06 2.61 -3.49
N SER A 270 -11.83 2.98 -3.82
CA SER A 270 -10.59 2.53 -3.17
C SER A 270 -10.54 2.80 -1.67
N LEU A 271 -11.18 3.89 -1.23
CA LEU A 271 -11.26 4.23 0.18
C LEU A 271 -12.09 3.20 0.94
N ARG A 272 -13.26 2.82 0.40
CA ARG A 272 -14.19 1.91 1.09
C ARG A 272 -13.68 0.47 1.10
N THR A 273 -13.03 0.02 0.02
CA THR A 273 -12.35 -1.28 0.00
C THR A 273 -11.24 -1.34 1.04
N ARG A 274 -10.34 -0.34 1.07
CA ARG A 274 -9.26 -0.28 2.08
C ARG A 274 -9.80 -0.19 3.51
N PHE A 275 -10.92 0.51 3.73
CA PHE A 275 -11.58 0.55 5.04
C PHE A 275 -12.08 -0.83 5.45
N LEU A 276 -12.72 -1.56 4.55
CA LEU A 276 -13.22 -2.91 4.81
C LEU A 276 -12.06 -3.86 5.14
N ASP A 277 -11.01 -3.89 4.32
CA ASP A 277 -9.82 -4.73 4.53
C ASP A 277 -9.20 -4.51 5.92
N ILE A 278 -9.11 -3.25 6.34
CA ILE A 278 -8.54 -2.87 7.65
C ILE A 278 -9.46 -3.31 8.80
N VAL A 279 -10.77 -3.16 8.64
CA VAL A 279 -11.75 -3.56 9.67
C VAL A 279 -11.77 -5.08 9.82
N GLU A 280 -11.71 -5.83 8.71
CA GLU A 280 -11.64 -7.29 8.70
C GLU A 280 -10.36 -7.83 9.32
N ALA A 281 -9.21 -7.26 8.98
CA ALA A 281 -7.93 -7.66 9.54
C ALA A 281 -7.89 -7.58 11.09
N VAL A 282 -8.71 -6.71 11.68
CA VAL A 282 -8.76 -6.51 13.14
C VAL A 282 -9.78 -7.44 13.82
N GLY A 283 -10.75 -7.98 13.09
CA GLY A 283 -11.57 -9.13 13.52
C GLY A 283 -12.26 -8.97 14.88
N LEU A 284 -12.70 -7.76 15.24
CA LEU A 284 -13.46 -7.53 16.48
C LEU A 284 -14.94 -7.80 16.21
N GLY A 285 -15.60 -8.65 16.99
CA GLY A 285 -17.03 -8.97 16.79
C GLY A 285 -17.96 -7.74 16.81
N HIS A 286 -17.56 -6.66 17.49
CA HIS A 286 -18.30 -5.38 17.47
C HIS A 286 -18.14 -4.56 16.17
N LEU A 287 -17.25 -4.98 15.26
CA LEU A 287 -17.06 -4.37 13.95
C LEU A 287 -17.87 -5.08 12.86
N GLU A 288 -18.56 -6.18 13.15
CA GLU A 288 -19.45 -6.88 12.19
C GLU A 288 -20.60 -5.95 11.72
N ASP A 289 -21.17 -5.17 12.64
CA ASP A 289 -22.15 -4.12 12.34
C ASP A 289 -21.57 -3.04 11.40
N MET A 290 -20.27 -2.77 11.50
CA MET A 290 -19.59 -1.82 10.64
C MET A 290 -19.30 -2.41 9.25
N GLN A 291 -18.87 -3.68 9.17
CA GLN A 291 -18.65 -4.37 7.90
C GLN A 291 -19.94 -4.46 7.09
N THR A 292 -21.03 -4.90 7.72
CA THR A 292 -22.35 -4.97 7.07
C THR A 292 -22.82 -3.59 6.59
N LYS A 293 -22.60 -2.54 7.39
CA LYS A 293 -22.86 -1.16 6.98
C LYS A 293 -22.02 -0.77 5.75
N ILE A 294 -20.70 -1.00 5.77
CA ILE A 294 -19.81 -0.67 4.65
C ILE A 294 -20.26 -1.37 3.37
N LEU A 295 -20.55 -2.67 3.43
CA LEU A 295 -21.03 -3.44 2.28
C LEU A 295 -22.37 -2.91 1.75
N SER A 296 -23.29 -2.53 2.65
CA SER A 296 -24.58 -1.94 2.26
C SER A 296 -24.41 -0.56 1.57
N ASP A 297 -23.51 0.27 2.08
CA ASP A 297 -23.21 1.59 1.50
C ASP A 297 -22.52 1.43 0.14
N MET A 298 -21.61 0.47 -0.01
CA MET A 298 -20.95 0.17 -1.28
C MET A 298 -21.95 -0.32 -2.33
N ARG A 299 -22.86 -1.23 -1.96
CA ARG A 299 -23.94 -1.68 -2.86
C ARG A 299 -24.86 -0.55 -3.29
N ARG A 300 -25.22 0.36 -2.37
CA ARG A 300 -26.07 1.51 -2.69
C ARG A 300 -25.40 2.45 -3.70
N ASP A 301 -24.13 2.75 -3.50
CA ASP A 301 -23.47 3.85 -4.21
C ASP A 301 -22.77 3.38 -5.51
N PHE A 302 -22.24 2.14 -5.56
CA PHE A 302 -21.45 1.64 -6.69
C PHE A 302 -22.08 0.49 -7.47
N SER A 303 -23.32 0.08 -7.19
CA SER A 303 -23.99 -1.02 -7.92
C SER A 303 -24.12 -0.79 -9.42
N LYS A 304 -24.00 0.45 -9.90
CA LYS A 304 -24.00 0.78 -11.34
C LYS A 304 -22.63 0.61 -12.01
N GLU A 305 -21.57 0.51 -11.23
CA GLU A 305 -20.19 0.43 -11.73
C GLU A 305 -19.75 -1.04 -11.91
N PRO A 306 -19.26 -1.42 -13.10
CA PRO A 306 -18.71 -2.76 -13.34
C PRO A 306 -17.57 -3.17 -12.40
N SER A 307 -16.75 -2.20 -11.97
CA SER A 307 -15.61 -2.40 -11.06
C SER A 307 -16.04 -2.88 -9.67
N TYR A 308 -17.20 -2.44 -9.18
CA TYR A 308 -17.73 -2.88 -7.89
C TYR A 308 -18.05 -4.38 -7.90
N TRP A 309 -18.65 -4.87 -8.99
CA TRP A 309 -19.04 -6.27 -9.13
C TRP A 309 -17.83 -7.19 -9.27
N ASP A 310 -16.79 -6.80 -10.01
CA ASP A 310 -15.52 -7.54 -10.07
C ASP A 310 -14.85 -7.62 -8.69
N TRP A 311 -14.81 -6.48 -7.98
CA TRP A 311 -14.29 -6.47 -6.61
C TRP A 311 -15.10 -7.37 -5.67
N LEU A 312 -16.44 -7.29 -5.71
CA LEU A 312 -17.31 -8.09 -4.84
C LEU A 312 -17.15 -9.59 -5.11
N ALA A 313 -17.04 -9.98 -6.38
CA ALA A 313 -16.83 -11.37 -6.75
C ALA A 313 -15.45 -11.87 -6.26
N ARG A 314 -14.40 -11.05 -6.39
CA ARG A 314 -13.06 -11.37 -5.87
C ARG A 314 -13.03 -11.41 -4.34
N TYR A 315 -13.77 -10.53 -3.69
CA TYR A 315 -13.92 -10.49 -2.24
C TYR A 315 -14.61 -11.76 -1.70
N GLU A 316 -15.71 -12.20 -2.30
CA GLU A 316 -16.39 -13.46 -1.93
C GLU A 316 -15.58 -14.72 -2.29
N ALA A 317 -14.68 -14.64 -3.27
CA ALA A 317 -13.74 -15.71 -3.59
C ALA A 317 -12.67 -15.89 -2.51
N GLY A 318 -12.31 -14.82 -1.78
CA GLY A 318 -11.23 -14.81 -0.78
C GLY A 318 -9.83 -14.91 -1.40
N ASP A 319 -8.78 -14.95 -0.56
CA ASP A 319 -7.41 -15.17 -1.03
C ASP A 319 -7.33 -16.51 -1.80
N LEU A 320 -6.88 -16.40 -3.05
CA LEU A 320 -6.83 -17.48 -4.07
C LEU A 320 -5.94 -18.68 -3.69
N GLU A 321 -5.33 -18.70 -2.50
CA GLU A 321 -4.45 -19.80 -2.05
C GLU A 321 -5.14 -21.16 -1.90
N ARG A 322 -6.48 -21.22 -2.03
CA ARG A 322 -7.27 -22.43 -2.27
C ARG A 322 -8.67 -22.02 -2.67
N ALA A 323 -8.95 -21.97 -3.98
CA ALA A 323 -10.30 -21.77 -4.49
C ALA A 323 -11.17 -22.99 -4.13
N ASP A 324 -11.77 -22.99 -2.94
CA ASP A 324 -12.83 -23.95 -2.63
C ASP A 324 -13.92 -23.81 -3.71
N GLN A 325 -14.35 -24.92 -4.33
CA GLN A 325 -15.44 -24.95 -5.33
C GLN A 325 -16.69 -24.14 -4.88
N LYS A 326 -16.93 -24.08 -3.57
CA LYS A 326 -18.00 -23.29 -2.96
C LYS A 326 -17.78 -21.77 -3.08
N ARG A 327 -16.55 -21.29 -2.93
CA ARG A 327 -16.18 -19.87 -3.05
C ARG A 327 -16.20 -19.41 -4.50
N LEU A 328 -15.69 -20.23 -5.42
CA LEU A 328 -15.83 -19.98 -6.85
C LEU A 328 -17.31 -19.90 -7.26
N GLY A 329 -18.14 -20.82 -6.75
CA GLY A 329 -19.59 -20.78 -6.99
C GLY A 329 -20.28 -19.53 -6.44
N LYS A 330 -19.77 -18.92 -5.36
CA LYS A 330 -20.27 -17.62 -4.88
C LYS A 330 -19.87 -16.47 -5.80
N ALA A 331 -18.61 -16.43 -6.22
CA ALA A 331 -18.12 -15.41 -7.14
C ALA A 331 -18.87 -15.43 -8.49
N VAL A 332 -19.12 -16.63 -9.04
CA VAL A 332 -19.95 -16.84 -10.23
C VAL A 332 -21.35 -16.24 -10.03
N ARG A 333 -22.01 -16.53 -8.90
CA ARG A 333 -23.35 -15.97 -8.61
C ARG A 333 -23.35 -14.45 -8.56
N VAL A 334 -22.31 -13.84 -8.01
CA VAL A 334 -22.16 -12.38 -7.98
C VAL A 334 -22.05 -11.81 -9.39
N TYR A 335 -21.28 -12.43 -10.28
CA TYR A 335 -21.21 -12.01 -11.68
C TYR A 335 -22.53 -12.23 -12.44
N GLU A 336 -23.26 -13.29 -12.16
CA GLU A 336 -24.59 -13.51 -12.75
C GLU A 336 -25.59 -12.44 -12.29
N GLU A 337 -25.61 -12.09 -11.00
CA GLU A 337 -26.40 -10.98 -10.46
C GLU A 337 -25.99 -9.64 -11.10
N ALA A 338 -24.68 -9.44 -11.32
CA ALA A 338 -24.16 -8.25 -11.99
C ALA A 338 -24.66 -8.13 -13.44
N LEU A 339 -24.72 -9.24 -14.19
CA LEU A 339 -25.22 -9.27 -15.56
C LEU A 339 -26.73 -9.03 -15.64
N GLU A 340 -27.50 -9.40 -14.61
CA GLU A 340 -28.92 -9.07 -14.51
C GLU A 340 -29.15 -7.59 -14.19
N PHE A 341 -28.31 -7.00 -13.31
CA PHE A 341 -28.48 -5.63 -12.86
C PHE A 341 -27.90 -4.58 -13.82
N VAL A 342 -26.71 -4.82 -14.37
CA VAL A 342 -26.00 -3.95 -15.33
C VAL A 342 -25.44 -4.78 -16.47
N PRO A 343 -26.25 -5.11 -17.50
CA PRO A 343 -25.72 -5.76 -18.69
C PRO A 343 -24.69 -4.84 -19.38
N SER A 344 -23.41 -5.20 -19.31
CA SER A 344 -22.30 -4.45 -19.92
C SER A 344 -21.23 -5.39 -20.45
N ALA A 345 -20.66 -5.05 -21.62
CA ALA A 345 -19.50 -5.74 -22.19
C ALA A 345 -18.32 -5.80 -21.20
N THR A 346 -18.12 -4.74 -20.41
CA THR A 346 -17.04 -4.67 -19.42
C THR A 346 -17.20 -5.68 -18.29
N ILE A 347 -18.42 -5.99 -17.85
CA ILE A 347 -18.66 -7.00 -16.80
C ILE A 347 -18.34 -8.39 -17.34
N ILE A 348 -18.73 -8.66 -18.59
CA ILE A 348 -18.43 -9.92 -19.26
C ILE A 348 -16.91 -10.11 -19.41
N GLU A 349 -16.18 -9.07 -19.82
CA GLU A 349 -14.73 -9.10 -19.91
C GLU A 349 -14.05 -9.34 -18.55
N LEU A 350 -14.51 -8.66 -17.49
CA LEU A 350 -14.00 -8.87 -16.13
C LEU A 350 -14.31 -10.28 -15.60
N TYR A 351 -15.51 -10.80 -15.89
CA TYR A 351 -15.91 -12.14 -15.51
C TYR A 351 -15.07 -13.21 -16.21
N VAL A 352 -14.87 -13.08 -17.52
CA VAL A 352 -13.98 -13.96 -18.28
C VAL A 352 -12.55 -13.89 -17.75
N LYS A 353 -12.04 -12.68 -17.46
CA LYS A 353 -10.72 -12.50 -16.89
C LYS A 353 -10.59 -13.19 -15.52
N PHE A 354 -11.57 -13.05 -14.64
CA PHE A 354 -11.59 -13.73 -13.34
C PHE A 354 -11.55 -15.26 -13.48
N LEU A 355 -12.36 -15.84 -14.37
CA LEU A 355 -12.36 -17.28 -14.61
C LEU A 355 -11.02 -17.76 -15.20
N MET A 356 -10.42 -16.97 -16.09
CA MET A 356 -9.09 -17.28 -16.66
C MET A 356 -7.97 -17.16 -15.61
N ASP A 357 -8.02 -16.16 -14.73
CA ASP A 357 -7.09 -16.02 -13.61
C ASP A 357 -7.17 -17.25 -12.68
N ALA A 358 -8.38 -17.75 -12.42
CA ALA A 358 -8.60 -18.96 -11.62
C ALA A 358 -8.00 -20.23 -12.27
N ILE A 359 -8.14 -20.39 -13.59
CA ILE A 359 -7.51 -21.50 -14.33
C ILE A 359 -5.98 -21.41 -14.28
N ASN A 360 -5.43 -20.20 -14.40
CA ASN A 360 -3.98 -20.00 -14.43
C ASN A 360 -3.32 -20.20 -13.06
N ASP A 361 -4.03 -19.93 -11.95
CA ASP A 361 -3.49 -20.14 -10.60
C ASP A 361 -3.39 -21.63 -10.25
N GLU A 362 -4.33 -22.47 -10.71
CA GLU A 362 -4.22 -23.94 -10.62
C GLU A 362 -2.96 -24.47 -11.35
N ASN A 363 -2.48 -23.77 -12.37
CA ASN A 363 -1.34 -24.17 -13.19
C ASN A 363 0.04 -23.68 -12.69
N LYS A 364 0.12 -22.87 -11.62
CA LYS A 364 1.42 -22.38 -11.12
C LYS A 364 2.24 -23.43 -10.35
N ASP A 365 1.62 -24.53 -9.94
CA ASP A 365 2.28 -25.62 -9.22
C ASP A 365 2.83 -26.74 -10.15
N GLY A 366 2.77 -26.56 -11.48
CA GLY A 366 3.27 -27.54 -12.46
C GLY A 366 3.80 -26.89 -13.73
N GLU A 367 4.89 -27.44 -14.26
CA GLU A 367 5.64 -26.91 -15.41
C GLU A 367 4.77 -26.64 -16.66
N ALA A 368 5.24 -25.66 -17.44
CA ALA A 368 4.64 -25.18 -18.68
C ALA A 368 4.37 -26.30 -19.70
N GLU A 369 3.13 -26.77 -19.76
CA GLU A 369 2.42 -27.25 -20.95
C GLU A 369 0.94 -27.37 -20.60
N VAL A 370 0.05 -26.74 -21.37
CA VAL A 370 -1.41 -26.82 -21.17
C VAL A 370 -1.87 -28.23 -21.52
N ARG A 371 -1.81 -29.13 -20.54
CA ARG A 371 -2.58 -30.38 -20.52
C ARG A 371 -3.64 -30.23 -19.45
N PHE A 372 -4.88 -30.02 -19.88
CA PHE A 372 -6.06 -30.21 -19.04
C PHE A 372 -6.15 -31.69 -18.69
N ASP A 373 -5.40 -32.12 -17.69
CA ASP A 373 -5.68 -33.40 -17.04
C ASP A 373 -6.95 -33.24 -16.21
N SER A 374 -7.70 -34.33 -16.09
CA SER A 374 -9.12 -34.39 -15.74
C SER A 374 -9.47 -33.97 -14.29
N ASP A 375 -9.26 -32.71 -13.93
CA ASP A 375 -9.75 -32.12 -12.69
C ASP A 375 -11.17 -31.59 -12.85
N SER A 376 -12.06 -32.07 -11.96
CA SER A 376 -13.49 -31.70 -11.96
C SER A 376 -13.75 -30.19 -11.80
N GLN A 377 -12.80 -29.46 -11.25
CA GLN A 377 -12.87 -28.01 -11.02
C GLN A 377 -12.62 -27.23 -12.31
N ALA A 378 -11.56 -27.56 -13.04
CA ALA A 378 -11.29 -27.00 -14.37
C ALA A 378 -12.45 -27.25 -15.33
N LEU A 379 -13.04 -28.45 -15.33
CA LEU A 379 -14.22 -28.76 -16.14
C LEU A 379 -15.43 -27.88 -15.78
N GLY A 380 -15.61 -27.60 -14.48
CA GLY A 380 -16.61 -26.69 -13.96
C GLY A 380 -16.39 -25.26 -14.47
N ILE A 381 -15.19 -24.71 -14.31
CA ILE A 381 -14.85 -23.35 -14.78
C ILE A 381 -15.03 -23.23 -16.30
N VAL A 382 -14.61 -24.26 -17.06
CA VAL A 382 -14.75 -24.32 -18.53
C VAL A 382 -16.22 -24.25 -18.96
N SER A 383 -17.10 -24.96 -18.26
CA SER A 383 -18.55 -24.90 -18.56
C SER A 383 -19.14 -23.52 -18.28
N HIS A 384 -18.73 -22.88 -17.17
CA HIS A 384 -19.16 -21.51 -16.85
C HIS A 384 -18.66 -20.55 -17.92
N LEU A 385 -17.41 -20.67 -18.35
CA LEU A 385 -16.85 -19.81 -19.38
C LEU A 385 -17.62 -19.91 -20.71
N GLN A 386 -17.98 -21.13 -21.15
CA GLN A 386 -18.82 -21.33 -22.34
C GLN A 386 -20.20 -20.68 -22.21
N THR A 387 -20.86 -20.83 -21.04
CA THR A 387 -22.15 -20.19 -20.82
C THR A 387 -22.08 -18.67 -20.82
N VAL A 388 -20.99 -18.08 -20.30
CA VAL A 388 -20.75 -16.64 -20.31
C VAL A 388 -20.60 -16.12 -21.74
N TYR A 389 -19.84 -16.83 -22.58
CA TYR A 389 -19.68 -16.45 -23.98
C TYR A 389 -20.99 -16.53 -24.77
N GLU A 390 -21.79 -17.58 -24.58
CA GLU A 390 -23.11 -17.67 -25.21
C GLU A 390 -24.06 -16.57 -24.72
N LYS A 391 -24.03 -16.24 -23.42
CA LYS A 391 -24.78 -15.09 -22.87
C LYS A 391 -24.32 -13.77 -23.51
N ALA A 392 -23.01 -13.56 -23.66
CA ALA A 392 -22.45 -12.37 -24.30
C ALA A 392 -22.89 -12.22 -25.77
N LYS A 393 -22.89 -13.33 -26.52
CA LYS A 393 -23.36 -13.42 -27.90
C LYS A 393 -24.85 -13.09 -28.01
N ASN A 394 -25.67 -13.64 -27.11
CA ASN A 394 -27.11 -13.40 -27.09
C ASN A 394 -27.48 -11.96 -26.69
N MET A 395 -26.69 -11.34 -25.80
CA MET A 395 -26.89 -9.94 -25.40
C MET A 395 -26.29 -8.93 -26.37
N GLY A 396 -25.52 -9.36 -27.37
CA GLY A 396 -24.91 -8.49 -28.38
C GLY A 396 -23.71 -7.68 -27.89
N PHE A 397 -23.12 -8.03 -26.74
CA PHE A 397 -21.97 -7.34 -26.14
C PHE A 397 -20.63 -8.00 -26.50
N LEU A 398 -20.57 -8.71 -27.62
CA LEU A 398 -19.35 -9.36 -28.06
C LEU A 398 -18.33 -8.29 -28.47
N THR A 399 -17.18 -8.25 -27.80
CA THR A 399 -16.04 -7.41 -28.19
C THR A 399 -15.03 -8.23 -28.99
N GLU A 400 -14.18 -7.55 -29.78
CA GLU A 400 -13.15 -8.20 -30.59
C GLU A 400 -12.20 -9.06 -29.74
N ASP A 401 -11.80 -8.54 -28.58
CA ASP A 401 -10.89 -9.22 -27.66
C ASP A 401 -11.59 -10.43 -27.00
N LEU A 402 -12.86 -10.30 -26.62
CA LEU A 402 -13.67 -11.40 -26.07
C LEU A 402 -13.86 -12.54 -27.08
N ALA A 403 -14.09 -12.20 -28.36
CA ALA A 403 -14.17 -13.17 -29.45
C ALA A 403 -12.83 -13.90 -29.66
N CYS A 404 -11.71 -13.18 -29.65
CA CYS A 404 -10.38 -13.78 -29.75
C CYS A 404 -10.06 -14.70 -28.56
N LEU A 405 -10.43 -14.28 -27.35
CA LEU A 405 -10.25 -15.08 -26.13
C LEU A 405 -11.08 -16.37 -26.18
N HIS A 406 -12.33 -16.30 -26.66
CA HIS A 406 -13.19 -17.49 -26.82
C HIS A 406 -12.59 -18.52 -27.80
N VAL A 407 -12.19 -18.05 -28.98
CA VAL A 407 -11.64 -18.90 -30.04
C VAL A 407 -10.30 -19.52 -29.60
N SER A 408 -9.44 -18.73 -28.93
CA SER A 408 -8.20 -19.23 -28.35
C SER A 408 -8.50 -20.30 -27.30
N PHE A 409 -9.45 -20.06 -26.41
CA PHE A 409 -9.83 -21.00 -25.36
C PHE A 409 -10.37 -22.32 -25.94
N LEU A 410 -11.28 -22.28 -26.92
CA LEU A 410 -11.79 -23.48 -27.59
C LEU A 410 -10.68 -24.30 -28.25
N PHE A 411 -9.68 -23.62 -28.84
CA PHE A 411 -8.52 -24.28 -29.42
C PHE A 411 -7.66 -24.98 -28.36
N HIS A 412 -7.43 -24.36 -27.20
CA HIS A 412 -6.65 -24.97 -26.10
C HIS A 412 -7.39 -26.14 -25.44
N MET A 413 -8.72 -26.16 -25.46
CA MET A 413 -9.54 -27.28 -24.97
C MET A 413 -9.55 -28.50 -25.91
N GLY A 414 -8.78 -28.50 -27.01
CA GLY A 414 -8.75 -29.58 -27.99
C GLY A 414 -9.97 -29.65 -28.92
N LYS A 415 -10.86 -28.66 -28.83
CA LYS A 415 -12.06 -28.55 -29.68
C LYS A 415 -11.77 -27.77 -30.97
N SER A 416 -10.76 -28.24 -31.72
CA SER A 416 -10.23 -27.56 -32.91
C SER A 416 -11.28 -27.31 -34.00
N SER A 417 -12.27 -28.20 -34.17
CA SER A 417 -13.36 -28.04 -35.14
C SER A 417 -14.36 -26.95 -34.75
N GLU A 418 -14.77 -26.89 -33.48
CA GLU A 418 -15.65 -25.84 -32.95
C GLU A 418 -14.96 -24.47 -33.02
N ALA A 419 -13.67 -24.40 -32.67
CA ALA A 419 -12.87 -23.18 -32.76
C ALA A 419 -12.78 -22.65 -34.21
N LYS A 420 -12.56 -23.54 -35.19
CA LYS A 420 -12.55 -23.16 -36.62
C LYS A 420 -13.90 -22.61 -37.08
N MET A 421 -15.00 -23.31 -36.80
CA MET A 421 -16.35 -22.89 -37.20
C MET A 421 -16.77 -21.55 -36.57
N GLU A 422 -16.53 -21.36 -35.27
CA GLU A 422 -16.86 -20.09 -34.62
C GLU A 422 -15.95 -18.95 -35.10
N SER A 423 -14.64 -19.19 -35.31
CA SER A 423 -13.76 -18.18 -35.89
C SER A 423 -14.20 -17.75 -37.30
N GLU A 424 -14.69 -18.69 -38.11
CA GLU A 424 -15.21 -18.41 -39.45
C GLU A 424 -16.49 -17.57 -39.40
N LYS A 425 -17.43 -17.94 -38.53
CA LYS A 425 -18.68 -17.22 -38.32
C LYS A 425 -18.46 -15.78 -37.82
N LEU A 426 -17.52 -15.58 -36.91
CA LEU A 426 -17.18 -14.26 -36.36
C LEU A 426 -16.45 -13.37 -37.37
N CYS A 427 -15.51 -13.95 -38.15
CA CYS A 427 -14.78 -13.25 -39.22
C CYS A 427 -15.67 -12.90 -40.42
N SER A 428 -16.68 -13.72 -40.73
CA SER A 428 -17.62 -13.47 -41.84
C SER A 428 -18.79 -12.55 -41.45
N GLY A 429 -19.09 -12.45 -40.16
CA GLY A 429 -20.17 -11.63 -39.60
C GLY A 429 -19.70 -10.30 -39.02
N GLN A 430 -19.84 -10.15 -37.70
CA GLN A 430 -19.70 -8.87 -36.98
C GLN A 430 -18.27 -8.29 -36.97
N PHE A 431 -17.22 -9.11 -37.09
CA PHE A 431 -15.82 -8.66 -36.99
C PHE A 431 -15.03 -8.80 -38.29
N SER A 432 -15.69 -8.56 -39.43
CA SER A 432 -15.08 -8.69 -40.76
C SER A 432 -13.82 -7.84 -40.98
N HIS A 433 -13.62 -6.78 -40.20
CA HIS A 433 -12.49 -5.86 -40.29
C HIS A 433 -11.43 -6.06 -39.18
N SER A 434 -11.64 -7.00 -38.24
CA SER A 434 -10.73 -7.23 -37.10
C SER A 434 -9.46 -7.97 -37.52
N ALA A 435 -8.31 -7.30 -37.48
CA ALA A 435 -7.03 -7.94 -37.79
C ALA A 435 -6.68 -9.07 -36.80
N LYS A 436 -6.98 -8.89 -35.50
CA LYS A 436 -6.63 -9.85 -34.44
C LYS A 436 -7.34 -11.19 -34.63
N LEU A 437 -8.64 -11.17 -34.91
CA LEU A 437 -9.42 -12.39 -35.09
C LEU A 437 -8.99 -13.17 -36.34
N TRP A 438 -8.67 -12.45 -37.42
CA TRP A 438 -8.13 -13.05 -38.64
C TRP A 438 -6.73 -13.66 -38.44
N THR A 439 -5.84 -13.01 -37.67
CA THR A 439 -4.54 -13.61 -37.30
C THR A 439 -4.71 -14.88 -36.47
N LEU A 440 -5.65 -14.87 -35.52
CA LEU A 440 -5.95 -16.02 -34.68
C LEU A 440 -6.50 -17.18 -35.51
N ARG A 441 -7.43 -16.90 -36.43
CA ARG A 441 -7.97 -17.90 -37.38
C ARG A 441 -6.86 -18.52 -38.23
N LEU A 442 -5.96 -17.72 -38.80
CA LEU A 442 -4.80 -18.23 -39.54
C LEU A 442 -3.92 -19.13 -38.67
N SER A 443 -3.63 -18.72 -37.44
CA SER A 443 -2.79 -19.51 -36.52
C SER A 443 -3.41 -20.88 -36.18
N ILE A 444 -4.74 -20.94 -36.03
CA ILE A 444 -5.48 -22.17 -35.75
C ILE A 444 -5.49 -23.10 -36.97
N GLU A 445 -5.70 -22.55 -38.16
CA GLU A 445 -5.68 -23.35 -39.41
C GLU A 445 -4.27 -23.86 -39.74
N MET A 446 -3.23 -23.06 -39.50
CA MET A 446 -1.84 -23.48 -39.66
C MET A 446 -1.45 -24.58 -38.66
N LYS A 447 -1.87 -24.48 -37.39
CA LYS A 447 -1.62 -25.53 -36.39
C LYS A 447 -2.46 -26.79 -36.65
N GLY A 448 -3.69 -26.65 -37.11
CA GLY A 448 -4.56 -27.78 -37.47
C GLY A 448 -4.01 -28.58 -38.64
N THR A 449 -3.54 -27.92 -39.69
CA THR A 449 -2.94 -28.58 -40.88
C THR A 449 -1.62 -29.29 -40.56
N GLN A 450 -0.83 -28.77 -39.61
CA GLN A 450 0.38 -29.44 -39.08
C GLN A 450 0.06 -30.65 -38.19
N ALA A 451 -1.07 -30.64 -37.47
CA ALA A 451 -1.49 -31.75 -36.62
C ALA A 451 -2.14 -32.91 -37.41
N GLU A 452 -2.86 -32.59 -38.50
CA GLU A 452 -3.55 -33.57 -39.35
C GLU A 452 -2.64 -34.19 -40.42
N SER A 453 -1.50 -33.57 -40.75
CA SER A 453 -0.57 -34.07 -41.77
C SER A 453 0.90 -33.77 -41.45
N LEU A 454 1.76 -34.80 -41.45
CA LEU A 454 3.22 -34.65 -41.37
C LEU A 454 3.83 -33.94 -42.59
N HIS A 455 3.06 -33.81 -43.67
CA HIS A 455 3.42 -33.10 -44.89
C HIS A 455 2.25 -32.21 -45.32
N GLN A 456 2.42 -30.89 -45.21
CA GLN A 456 1.46 -29.90 -45.71
C GLN A 456 1.10 -30.21 -47.17
N THR A 457 -0.17 -30.51 -47.45
CA THR A 457 -0.57 -30.82 -48.83
C THR A 457 -0.71 -29.52 -49.63
N LYS A 458 -0.50 -29.58 -50.95
CA LYS A 458 -0.61 -28.41 -51.85
C LYS A 458 -1.98 -27.73 -51.77
N SER A 459 -3.03 -28.49 -51.45
CA SER A 459 -4.39 -28.00 -51.17
C SER A 459 -4.48 -27.17 -49.89
N ASP A 460 -3.77 -27.56 -48.83
CA ASP A 460 -3.78 -26.85 -47.55
C ASP A 460 -3.09 -25.48 -47.68
N LEU A 461 -1.98 -25.44 -48.42
CA LEU A 461 -1.27 -24.19 -48.73
C LEU A 461 -2.10 -23.26 -49.62
N GLN A 462 -2.84 -23.81 -50.58
CA GLN A 462 -3.74 -23.03 -51.43
C GLN A 462 -4.89 -22.44 -50.59
N TYR A 463 -5.45 -23.20 -49.66
CA TYR A 463 -6.50 -22.75 -48.75
C TYR A 463 -6.01 -21.64 -47.81
N ILE A 464 -4.82 -21.79 -47.21
CA ILE A 464 -4.19 -20.75 -46.37
C ILE A 464 -3.94 -19.47 -47.18
N PHE A 465 -3.48 -19.60 -48.44
CA PHE A 465 -3.26 -18.46 -49.32
C PHE A 465 -4.56 -17.73 -49.70
N GLU A 466 -5.63 -18.47 -49.98
CA GLU A 466 -6.96 -17.91 -50.24
C GLU A 466 -7.50 -17.15 -49.00
N LEU A 467 -7.26 -17.68 -47.81
CA LEU A 467 -7.58 -17.05 -46.52
C LEU A 467 -6.82 -15.75 -46.32
N LEU A 468 -5.50 -15.75 -46.52
CA LEU A 468 -4.65 -14.55 -46.46
C LEU A 468 -5.10 -13.48 -47.44
N ARG A 469 -5.44 -13.88 -48.68
CA ARG A 469 -5.97 -12.96 -49.69
C ARG A 469 -7.28 -12.32 -49.25
N ASN A 470 -8.20 -13.10 -48.67
CA ASN A 470 -9.47 -12.58 -48.16
C ASN A 470 -9.29 -11.61 -46.98
N ILE A 471 -8.27 -11.83 -46.14
CA ILE A 471 -7.95 -10.96 -45.02
C ILE A 471 -7.39 -9.61 -45.52
N LEU A 472 -6.44 -9.66 -46.45
CA LEU A 472 -5.80 -8.46 -47.03
C LEU A 472 -6.79 -7.59 -47.81
N MET A 473 -7.88 -8.17 -48.32
CA MET A 473 -8.94 -7.43 -49.01
C MET A 473 -9.93 -6.74 -48.05
N LYS A 474 -9.96 -7.11 -46.76
CA LYS A 474 -10.96 -6.63 -45.78
C LYS A 474 -10.37 -5.79 -44.64
N VAL A 475 -9.07 -5.92 -44.34
CA VAL A 475 -8.41 -5.24 -43.21
C VAL A 475 -7.58 -4.03 -43.69
N HIS A 476 -7.62 -2.93 -42.94
CA HIS A 476 -6.87 -1.71 -43.29
C HIS A 476 -5.35 -1.93 -43.19
N PHE A 477 -4.59 -1.43 -44.18
CA PHE A 477 -3.14 -1.68 -44.37
C PHE A 477 -2.26 -1.52 -43.11
N ARG A 478 -2.60 -0.62 -42.18
CA ARG A 478 -1.83 -0.37 -40.95
C ARG A 478 -2.00 -1.44 -39.86
N GLU A 479 -3.14 -2.11 -39.80
CA GLU A 479 -3.39 -3.19 -38.82
C GLU A 479 -2.96 -4.56 -39.36
N ALA A 480 -2.67 -4.64 -40.67
CA ALA A 480 -2.23 -5.85 -41.34
C ALA A 480 -0.74 -6.16 -41.17
N GLU A 481 0.09 -5.26 -40.62
CA GLU A 481 1.53 -5.50 -40.41
C GLU A 481 1.79 -6.80 -39.62
N ASN A 482 0.97 -7.12 -38.61
CA ASN A 482 1.10 -8.35 -37.82
C ASN A 482 0.80 -9.63 -38.63
N LEU A 483 -0.01 -9.53 -39.70
CA LEU A 483 -0.32 -10.66 -40.59
C LEU A 483 0.85 -10.98 -41.54
N TRP A 484 1.62 -9.95 -41.94
CA TRP A 484 2.81 -10.13 -42.79
C TRP A 484 3.98 -10.78 -42.06
N VAL A 485 4.03 -10.71 -40.72
CA VAL A 485 5.09 -11.34 -39.91
C VAL A 485 4.85 -12.83 -39.68
N MET A 486 3.60 -13.32 -39.84
CA MET A 486 3.24 -14.73 -39.65
C MET A 486 3.39 -15.60 -40.90
N VAL A 487 3.53 -15.01 -42.08
CA VAL A 487 3.83 -15.68 -43.36
C VAL A 487 5.33 -15.71 -43.57
#